data_AF-A0A562I5I0-F1
#
_entry.id   AF-A0A562I5I0-F1
#
_cell.length_a   1.000
_cell.length_b   1.000
_cell.length_c   1.000
_cell.angle_alpha   90.00
_cell.angle_beta   90.00
_cell.angle_gamma   90.00
#
_symmetry.space_group_name_H-M   'P 1'
#
loop_
_entity.id
_entity.type
_entity.pdbx_description
1 polymer ?
#
loop_
_entity_poly.entity_id
_entity_poly.type
_entity_poly.pdbx_seq_one_letter_code
_entity_poly.pdbx_strand_id
1 'polypeptide(L)'
;MTPERLRAALRGVPDPEWLDAARERVAAEPATIARWFAAAARRCGRDPLPDAPGWTADEAARALLLAALPAGHAEHAADVYRHGDAAEKRAVLGALPLLPIGGAGVSLLHDAIRTNDTRLLAAALGPYARHLDPAAWRQAVLKCVFTGVPLAAVHELDARADGELAAMLAGLAAERHAAGRDIPADAAALLDRLAAGAGDPAAPARPPAPPPERRDMRIFDPHIHMTSRTTDDYERMAAAGVKAIVEPAFWLGQPRTSPASFTDYFDSLIGWEPFRAGQFGVRHHATIALNPKEANDPRCRPVLDLLPRYLDKDGVVAVGEIGYDSMTPEEDEAFAAQLALAVAHDLPALVHTPHRDKARGVERSLAVVAESGIEPGRVVLDHLNEVTVQLVRDTGCWLGFSIYPDTKMSPPRMVELLRAYGTERMLVNSAADWGRSDPLLTRATGEAMLLAGFTDDDVDRVLWRNPVEFYGQSGRLDLTGVVDAEATVGGTYEGNSILRGGS
;
A
#
# COMPACT_ATOMS: atom_id res chain seq x y z
N MET A 1 18.49 22.31 -18.61
CA MET A 1 17.35 23.12 -19.10
C MET A 1 17.36 24.44 -18.34
N THR A 2 17.01 25.57 -18.95
CA THR A 2 16.91 26.88 -18.25
C THR A 2 15.51 27.48 -18.44
N PRO A 3 15.05 28.38 -17.55
CA PRO A 3 13.77 29.08 -17.72
C PRO A 3 13.65 29.77 -19.09
N GLU A 4 14.72 30.38 -19.60
CA GLU A 4 14.71 31.06 -20.90
C GLU A 4 14.47 30.08 -22.06
N ARG A 5 15.06 28.87 -21.99
CA ARG A 5 14.85 27.82 -22.98
C ARG A 5 13.42 27.27 -22.94
N LEU A 6 12.85 27.08 -21.75
CA LEU A 6 11.44 26.68 -21.61
C LEU A 6 10.50 27.77 -22.18
N ARG A 7 10.77 29.04 -21.88
CA ARG A 7 10.00 30.16 -22.43
C ARG A 7 10.06 30.19 -23.95
N ALA A 8 11.25 29.96 -24.53
CA ALA A 8 11.42 29.92 -25.98
C ALA A 8 10.64 28.78 -26.64
N ALA A 9 10.56 27.61 -25.99
CA ALA A 9 9.85 26.42 -26.46
C ALA A 9 8.31 26.56 -26.38
N LEU A 10 7.81 27.45 -25.53
CA LEU A 10 6.37 27.70 -25.37
C LEU A 10 5.78 28.69 -26.40
N ARG A 11 6.55 29.13 -27.40
CA ARG A 11 6.07 30.09 -28.40
C ARG A 11 4.94 29.56 -29.30
N GLY A 12 4.77 28.24 -29.39
CA GLY A 12 3.71 27.59 -30.18
C GLY A 12 2.50 27.10 -29.37
N VAL A 13 2.38 27.46 -28.08
CA VAL A 13 1.25 27.02 -27.26
C VAL A 13 -0.04 27.80 -27.57
N PRO A 14 -1.22 27.28 -27.20
CA PRO A 14 -2.51 27.88 -27.57
C PRO A 14 -2.74 29.32 -27.09
N ASP A 15 -2.20 29.69 -25.92
CA ASP A 15 -2.42 31.01 -25.30
C ASP A 15 -1.11 31.55 -24.65
N PRO A 16 -0.14 32.06 -25.44
CA PRO A 16 1.15 32.52 -24.93
C PRO A 16 1.04 33.86 -24.18
N GLU A 17 0.08 34.71 -24.53
CA GLU A 17 -0.19 35.99 -23.84
C GLU A 17 -0.68 35.76 -22.41
N TRP A 18 -1.50 34.73 -22.19
CA TRP A 18 -1.92 34.33 -20.85
C TRP A 18 -0.75 33.97 -19.95
N LEU A 19 0.27 33.26 -20.46
CA LEU A 19 1.41 32.85 -19.65
C LEU A 19 2.25 34.05 -19.21
N ASP A 20 2.46 35.02 -20.09
CA ASP A 20 3.19 36.24 -19.73
C ASP A 20 2.42 37.05 -18.68
N ALA A 21 1.11 37.25 -18.86
CA ALA A 21 0.27 37.89 -17.85
C ALA A 21 0.23 37.14 -16.51
N ALA A 22 0.20 35.80 -16.55
CA ALA A 22 0.24 34.96 -15.35
C ALA A 22 1.56 35.10 -14.60
N ARG A 23 2.69 35.15 -15.31
CA ARG A 23 4.02 35.34 -14.70
C ARG A 23 4.17 36.72 -14.09
N GLU A 24 3.74 37.78 -14.78
CA GLU A 24 3.72 39.13 -14.22
C GLU A 24 2.86 39.20 -12.96
N ARG A 25 1.69 38.56 -12.98
CA ARG A 25 0.80 38.51 -11.81
C ARG A 25 1.41 37.73 -10.65
N VAL A 26 2.01 36.55 -10.88
CA VAL A 26 2.67 35.77 -9.83
C VAL A 26 3.89 36.50 -9.26
N ALA A 27 4.63 37.24 -10.10
CA ALA A 27 5.75 38.06 -9.63
C ALA A 27 5.29 39.21 -8.73
N ALA A 28 4.17 39.86 -9.06
CA ALA A 28 3.61 40.95 -8.28
C ALA A 28 2.85 40.47 -7.02
N GLU A 29 2.13 39.36 -7.13
CA GLU A 29 1.22 38.81 -6.11
C GLU A 29 1.44 37.28 -5.97
N PRO A 30 2.50 36.84 -5.25
CA PRO A 30 2.87 35.43 -5.12
C PRO A 30 1.73 34.49 -4.68
N ALA A 31 0.83 34.97 -3.81
CA ALA A 31 -0.33 34.21 -3.32
C ALA A 31 -1.29 33.77 -4.45
N THR A 32 -1.22 34.38 -5.63
CA THR A 32 -2.06 33.99 -6.78
C THR A 32 -1.57 32.74 -7.49
N ILE A 33 -0.36 32.25 -7.19
CA ILE A 33 0.30 31.17 -7.93
C ILE A 33 -0.57 29.92 -8.05
N ALA A 34 -1.23 29.47 -6.97
CA ALA A 34 -2.08 28.28 -6.99
C ALA A 34 -3.15 28.33 -8.08
N ARG A 35 -3.80 29.50 -8.26
CA ARG A 35 -4.84 29.69 -9.29
C ARG A 35 -4.28 29.55 -10.71
N TRP A 36 -3.12 30.15 -10.96
CA TRP A 36 -2.47 30.14 -12.27
C TRP A 36 -1.85 28.78 -12.58
N PHE A 37 -1.29 28.12 -11.57
CA PHE A 37 -0.71 26.78 -11.67
C PHE A 37 -1.76 25.74 -12.10
N ALA A 38 -2.97 25.80 -11.53
CA ALA A 38 -4.10 24.95 -11.89
C ALA A 38 -4.72 25.26 -13.25
N ALA A 39 -4.52 26.47 -13.77
CA ALA A 39 -5.03 26.88 -15.08
C ALA A 39 -4.08 26.56 -16.25
N ALA A 40 -2.79 26.28 -15.97
CA ALA A 40 -1.76 26.09 -16.99
C ALA A 40 -2.13 25.05 -18.05
N ALA A 41 -2.65 23.88 -17.66
CA ALA A 41 -3.03 22.83 -18.62
C ALA A 41 -4.18 23.22 -19.56
N ARG A 42 -5.14 24.02 -19.09
CA ARG A 42 -6.25 24.50 -19.92
C ARG A 42 -5.81 25.59 -20.91
N ARG A 43 -4.74 26.31 -20.59
CA ARG A 43 -4.30 27.50 -21.32
C ARG A 43 -3.14 27.22 -22.27
N CYS A 44 -2.17 26.43 -21.81
CA CYS A 44 -0.98 26.09 -22.56
C CYS A 44 -1.07 24.72 -23.25
N GLY A 45 -2.08 23.91 -22.95
CA GLY A 45 -2.20 22.53 -23.46
C GLY A 45 -1.29 21.55 -22.71
N ARG A 46 -1.33 20.27 -23.10
CA ARG A 46 -0.56 19.17 -22.48
C ARG A 46 0.41 18.49 -23.45
N ASP A 47 0.58 19.05 -24.64
CA ASP A 47 1.39 18.42 -25.67
C ASP A 47 2.88 18.46 -25.29
N PRO A 48 3.64 17.40 -25.62
CA PRO A 48 5.10 17.43 -25.50
C PRO A 48 5.68 18.61 -26.30
N LEU A 49 6.66 19.30 -25.73
CA LEU A 49 7.34 20.40 -26.39
C LEU A 49 8.50 19.86 -27.26
N PRO A 50 8.46 20.00 -28.60
CA PRO A 50 9.53 19.50 -29.47
C PRO A 50 10.89 20.13 -29.16
N ASP A 51 10.89 21.42 -28.83
CA ASP A 51 12.10 22.21 -28.53
C ASP A 51 12.57 22.07 -27.06
N ALA A 52 11.83 21.33 -26.24
CA ALA A 52 12.18 21.02 -24.86
C ALA A 52 11.82 19.56 -24.51
N PRO A 53 12.59 18.57 -25.00
CA PRO A 53 12.34 17.15 -24.73
C PRO A 53 12.20 16.86 -23.24
N GLY A 54 11.21 16.03 -22.89
CA GLY A 54 10.87 15.68 -21.52
C GLY A 54 9.89 16.64 -20.83
N TRP A 55 9.53 17.75 -21.47
CA TRP A 55 8.54 18.70 -20.96
C TRP A 55 7.25 18.65 -21.78
N THR A 56 6.13 18.74 -21.08
CA THR A 56 4.84 19.11 -21.68
C THR A 56 4.61 20.62 -21.53
N ALA A 57 3.74 21.18 -22.35
CA ALA A 57 3.47 22.62 -22.35
C ALA A 57 2.98 23.14 -20.98
N ASP A 58 2.14 22.39 -20.28
CA ASP A 58 1.64 22.75 -18.96
C ASP A 58 2.70 22.65 -17.87
N GLU A 59 3.57 21.64 -17.93
CA GLU A 59 4.70 21.51 -17.00
C GLU A 59 5.70 22.65 -17.15
N ALA A 60 6.04 23.01 -18.39
CA ALA A 60 6.95 24.10 -18.65
C ALA A 60 6.35 25.45 -18.22
N ALA A 61 5.05 25.68 -18.47
CA ALA A 61 4.35 26.86 -18.00
C ALA A 61 4.35 26.96 -16.46
N ARG A 62 4.04 25.87 -15.76
CA ARG A 62 4.08 25.77 -14.29
C ARG A 62 5.47 26.02 -13.72
N ALA A 63 6.52 25.47 -14.34
CA ALA A 63 7.89 25.74 -13.94
C ALA A 63 8.27 27.22 -14.10
N LEU A 64 7.79 27.88 -15.16
CA LEU A 64 8.00 29.33 -15.36
C LEU A 64 7.23 30.20 -14.37
N LEU A 65 6.06 29.76 -13.89
CA LEU A 65 5.33 30.44 -12.83
C LEU A 65 6.09 30.37 -11.50
N LEU A 66 6.61 29.19 -11.14
CA LEU A 66 7.46 29.04 -9.95
C LEU A 66 8.74 29.87 -10.06
N ALA A 67 9.38 29.90 -11.23
CA ALA A 67 10.58 30.70 -11.47
C ALA A 67 10.32 32.22 -11.55
N ALA A 68 9.05 32.65 -11.67
CA ALA A 68 8.68 34.07 -11.69
C ALA A 68 8.48 34.66 -10.28
N LEU A 69 8.47 33.83 -9.23
CA LEU A 69 8.35 34.29 -7.86
C LEU A 69 9.54 35.20 -7.47
N PRO A 70 9.31 36.31 -6.76
CA PRO A 70 10.40 37.19 -6.33
C PRO A 70 11.20 36.60 -5.14
N ALA A 71 10.55 35.79 -4.30
CA ALA A 71 11.11 35.13 -3.12
C ALA A 71 10.19 33.95 -2.71
N GLY A 72 10.56 33.21 -1.66
CA GLY A 72 9.68 32.16 -1.10
C GLY A 72 9.50 30.93 -2.00
N HIS A 73 10.36 30.72 -2.99
CA HIS A 73 10.26 29.66 -3.98
C HIS A 73 10.00 28.27 -3.38
N ALA A 74 10.72 27.90 -2.32
CA ALA A 74 10.58 26.59 -1.68
C ALA A 74 9.22 26.43 -0.97
N GLU A 75 8.74 27.48 -0.30
CA GLU A 75 7.46 27.48 0.41
C GLU A 75 6.29 27.37 -0.58
N HIS A 76 6.29 28.21 -1.63
CA HIS A 76 5.26 28.18 -2.66
C HIS A 76 5.29 26.88 -3.47
N ALA A 77 6.47 26.35 -3.79
CA ALA A 77 6.59 25.04 -4.44
C ALA A 77 6.02 23.93 -3.56
N ALA A 78 6.29 23.95 -2.25
CA ALA A 78 5.75 22.97 -1.32
C ALA A 78 4.22 23.09 -1.16
N ASP A 79 3.68 24.31 -1.17
CA ASP A 79 2.24 24.57 -1.08
C ASP A 79 1.49 24.02 -2.31
N VAL A 80 1.91 24.41 -3.52
CA VAL A 80 1.26 23.91 -4.75
C VAL A 80 1.51 22.41 -4.97
N TYR A 81 2.63 21.86 -4.48
CA TYR A 81 2.84 20.41 -4.46
C TYR A 81 1.89 19.71 -3.50
N ARG A 82 1.73 20.22 -2.28
CA ARG A 82 0.90 19.59 -1.25
C ARG A 82 -0.57 19.49 -1.66
N HIS A 83 -1.08 20.55 -2.30
CA HIS A 83 -2.49 20.67 -2.67
C HIS A 83 -2.77 20.34 -4.13
N GLY A 84 -1.75 20.08 -4.93
CA GLY A 84 -1.88 19.81 -6.36
C GLY A 84 -2.22 18.36 -6.69
N ASP A 85 -2.81 18.16 -7.87
CA ASP A 85 -2.99 16.85 -8.48
C ASP A 85 -1.64 16.22 -8.93
N ALA A 86 -1.67 14.99 -9.45
CA ALA A 86 -0.45 14.31 -9.87
C ALA A 86 0.33 15.04 -10.99
N ALA A 87 -0.35 15.74 -11.90
CA ALA A 87 0.31 16.49 -12.96
C ALA A 87 0.96 17.78 -12.41
N GLU A 88 0.29 18.43 -11.47
CA GLU A 88 0.81 19.59 -10.75
C GLU A 88 2.03 19.22 -9.90
N LYS A 89 1.96 18.14 -9.12
CA LYS A 89 3.08 17.61 -8.34
C LYS A 89 4.26 17.25 -9.23
N ARG A 90 4.02 16.57 -10.36
CA ARG A 90 5.06 16.24 -11.35
C ARG A 90 5.74 17.50 -11.88
N ALA A 91 4.97 18.54 -12.21
CA ALA A 91 5.50 19.82 -12.68
C ALA A 91 6.38 20.52 -11.63
N VAL A 92 5.98 20.49 -10.35
CA VAL A 92 6.81 21.02 -9.26
C VAL A 92 8.14 20.29 -9.18
N LEU A 93 8.13 18.94 -9.15
CA LEU A 93 9.34 18.13 -9.07
C LEU A 93 10.30 18.43 -10.24
N GLY A 94 9.75 18.54 -11.45
CA GLY A 94 10.52 18.92 -12.64
C GLY A 94 11.08 20.34 -12.59
N ALA A 95 10.41 21.26 -11.88
CA ALA A 95 10.82 22.65 -11.74
C ALA A 95 11.92 22.86 -10.69
N LEU A 96 12.05 22.00 -9.67
CA LEU A 96 13.00 22.17 -8.56
C LEU A 96 14.45 22.50 -9.00
N PRO A 97 15.04 21.85 -10.03
CA PRO A 97 16.39 22.19 -10.52
C PRO A 97 16.54 23.60 -11.10
N LEU A 98 15.43 24.27 -11.42
CA LEU A 98 15.39 25.59 -12.02
C LEU A 98 15.22 26.71 -10.98
N LEU A 99 14.94 26.36 -9.72
CA LEU A 99 14.66 27.31 -8.65
C LEU A 99 15.90 27.59 -7.81
N PRO A 100 16.09 28.82 -7.30
CA PRO A 100 17.22 29.18 -6.45
C PRO A 100 17.02 28.72 -5.00
N ILE A 101 16.82 27.42 -4.77
CA ILE A 101 16.38 26.85 -3.47
C ILE A 101 17.39 25.90 -2.81
N GLY A 102 18.53 25.64 -3.45
CA GLY A 102 19.53 24.69 -2.93
C GLY A 102 18.90 23.30 -2.68
N GLY A 103 19.03 22.78 -1.46
CA GLY A 103 18.41 21.50 -1.04
C GLY A 103 17.05 21.64 -0.35
N ALA A 104 16.45 22.83 -0.28
CA ALA A 104 15.24 23.06 0.53
C ALA A 104 14.01 22.24 0.06
N GLY A 105 14.00 21.79 -1.19
CA GLY A 105 12.95 20.94 -1.77
C GLY A 105 13.09 19.42 -1.54
N VAL A 106 14.09 18.93 -0.79
CA VAL A 106 14.35 17.48 -0.62
C VAL A 106 13.19 16.73 0.02
N SER A 107 12.44 17.37 0.92
CA SER A 107 11.24 16.76 1.54
C SER A 107 10.17 16.39 0.52
N LEU A 108 10.06 17.14 -0.60
CA LEU A 108 9.14 16.84 -1.70
C LEU A 108 9.59 15.61 -2.49
N LEU A 109 10.91 15.38 -2.61
CA LEU A 109 11.42 14.14 -3.21
C LEU A 109 11.09 12.94 -2.32
N HIS A 110 11.29 13.05 -1.00
CA HIS A 110 10.95 11.98 -0.07
C HIS A 110 9.46 11.64 -0.07
N ASP A 111 8.58 12.63 -0.20
CA ASP A 111 7.13 12.38 -0.38
C ASP A 111 6.88 11.62 -1.69
N ALA A 112 7.40 12.13 -2.81
CA ALA A 112 7.22 11.55 -4.14
C ALA A 112 7.68 10.10 -4.25
N ILE A 113 8.87 9.76 -3.70
CA ILE A 113 9.41 8.39 -3.75
C ILE A 113 8.64 7.42 -2.84
N ARG A 114 7.87 7.90 -1.86
CA ARG A 114 6.98 7.05 -1.03
C ARG A 114 5.67 6.72 -1.75
N THR A 115 5.22 7.55 -2.69
CA THR A 115 4.00 7.28 -3.48
C THR A 115 4.15 6.09 -4.44
N ASN A 116 3.03 5.50 -4.86
CA ASN A 116 3.03 4.47 -5.94
C ASN A 116 2.78 5.07 -7.34
N ASP A 117 2.73 6.40 -7.48
CA ASP A 117 2.60 7.04 -8.79
C ASP A 117 3.96 7.03 -9.50
N THR A 118 4.08 6.17 -10.52
CA THR A 118 5.30 5.97 -11.30
C THR A 118 5.79 7.26 -11.98
N ARG A 119 4.88 8.20 -12.27
CA ARG A 119 5.23 9.49 -12.89
C ARG A 119 5.88 10.43 -11.87
N LEU A 120 5.41 10.42 -10.62
CA LEU A 120 6.01 11.19 -9.53
C LEU A 120 7.35 10.60 -9.11
N LEU A 121 7.44 9.28 -9.02
CA LEU A 121 8.69 8.58 -8.75
C LEU A 121 9.75 8.90 -9.81
N ALA A 122 9.40 8.81 -11.10
CA ALA A 122 10.29 9.18 -12.20
C ALA A 122 10.73 10.65 -12.12
N ALA A 123 9.81 11.57 -11.86
CA ALA A 123 10.13 13.00 -11.74
C ALA A 123 11.03 13.31 -10.53
N ALA A 124 10.82 12.62 -9.40
CA ALA A 124 11.63 12.77 -8.19
C ALA A 124 13.08 12.31 -8.39
N LEU A 125 13.30 11.33 -9.28
CA LEU A 125 14.62 10.84 -9.66
C LEU A 125 15.25 11.62 -10.82
N GLY A 126 14.68 12.77 -11.20
CA GLY A 126 15.26 13.73 -12.14
C GLY A 126 16.46 14.51 -11.57
N PRO A 127 16.87 15.63 -12.20
CA PRO A 127 18.11 16.32 -11.86
C PRO A 127 18.24 16.85 -10.42
N TYR A 128 17.12 17.02 -9.72
CA TYR A 128 17.11 17.48 -8.32
C TYR A 128 17.45 16.34 -7.34
N ALA A 129 17.40 15.08 -7.78
CA ALA A 129 17.72 13.90 -6.99
C ALA A 129 19.16 13.89 -6.47
N ARG A 130 20.06 14.74 -7.00
CA ARG A 130 21.41 14.96 -6.47
C ARG A 130 21.43 15.35 -4.98
N HIS A 131 20.32 15.89 -4.48
CA HIS A 131 20.17 16.28 -3.08
C HIS A 131 19.66 15.14 -2.18
N LEU A 132 19.25 14.00 -2.74
CA LEU A 132 18.94 12.79 -1.95
C LEU A 132 20.23 12.16 -1.44
N ASP A 133 20.20 11.74 -0.18
CA ASP A 133 21.25 10.90 0.37
C ASP A 133 21.36 9.56 -0.40
N PRO A 134 22.53 8.90 -0.37
CA PRO A 134 22.74 7.67 -1.13
C PRO A 134 21.74 6.56 -0.80
N ALA A 135 21.35 6.38 0.47
CA ALA A 135 20.47 5.30 0.88
C ALA A 135 19.04 5.51 0.33
N ALA A 136 18.48 6.70 0.52
CA ALA A 136 17.16 7.04 -0.02
C ALA A 136 17.12 6.95 -1.55
N TRP A 137 18.21 7.37 -2.22
CA TRP A 137 18.31 7.27 -3.67
C TRP A 137 18.35 5.81 -4.16
N ARG A 138 19.16 4.93 -3.56
CA ARG A 138 19.21 3.49 -3.94
C ARG A 138 17.85 2.82 -3.75
N GLN A 139 17.18 3.12 -2.64
CA GLN A 139 15.84 2.58 -2.37
C GLN A 139 14.81 3.06 -3.40
N ALA A 140 14.89 4.31 -3.84
CA ALA A 140 14.04 4.83 -4.91
C ALA A 140 14.36 4.17 -6.28
N VAL A 141 15.64 3.89 -6.58
CA VAL A 141 16.04 3.13 -7.79
C VAL A 141 15.48 1.71 -7.76
N LEU A 142 15.59 0.99 -6.64
CA LEU A 142 14.95 -0.32 -6.49
C LEU A 142 13.44 -0.25 -6.68
N LYS A 143 12.80 0.79 -6.11
CA LYS A 143 11.37 1.00 -6.29
C LYS A 143 11.01 1.16 -7.77
N CYS A 144 11.81 1.87 -8.57
CA CYS A 144 11.61 1.94 -10.02
C CYS A 144 11.57 0.55 -10.67
N VAL A 145 12.49 -0.33 -10.29
CA VAL A 145 12.54 -1.72 -10.79
C VAL A 145 11.27 -2.48 -10.40
N PHE A 146 10.80 -2.33 -9.16
CA PHE A 146 9.56 -2.96 -8.68
C PHE A 146 8.30 -2.43 -9.37
N THR A 147 8.24 -1.12 -9.64
CA THR A 147 7.05 -0.46 -10.19
C THR A 147 7.09 -0.33 -11.72
N GLY A 148 8.13 -0.84 -12.38
CA GLY A 148 8.28 -0.80 -13.84
C GLY A 148 8.61 0.58 -14.42
N VAL A 149 9.22 1.47 -13.64
CA VAL A 149 9.72 2.76 -14.14
C VAL A 149 11.07 2.52 -14.83
N PRO A 150 11.24 2.90 -16.12
CA PRO A 150 12.49 2.72 -16.82
C PRO A 150 13.65 3.43 -16.12
N LEU A 151 14.77 2.74 -15.91
CA LEU A 151 15.95 3.28 -15.23
C LEU A 151 16.62 4.42 -16.02
N ALA A 152 16.34 4.52 -17.34
CA ALA A 152 16.71 5.67 -18.16
C ALA A 152 16.13 7.01 -17.65
N ALA A 153 15.07 6.99 -16.84
CA ALA A 153 14.52 8.18 -16.20
C ALA A 153 15.34 8.67 -15.00
N VAL A 154 16.25 7.85 -14.47
CA VAL A 154 17.06 8.19 -13.29
C VAL A 154 18.26 9.04 -13.70
N HIS A 155 18.30 10.27 -13.21
CA HIS A 155 19.37 11.20 -13.50
C HIS A 155 20.69 10.72 -12.90
N GLU A 156 21.76 10.75 -13.70
CA GLU A 156 23.13 10.38 -13.29
C GLU A 156 23.22 8.97 -12.69
N LEU A 157 22.35 8.05 -13.12
CA LEU A 157 22.31 6.66 -12.64
C LEU A 157 23.69 6.01 -12.66
N ASP A 158 24.37 6.05 -13.80
CA ASP A 158 25.67 5.39 -13.98
C ASP A 158 26.78 6.03 -13.14
N ALA A 159 26.69 7.33 -12.86
CA ALA A 159 27.67 8.04 -12.05
C ALA A 159 27.47 7.81 -10.54
N ARG A 160 26.24 7.49 -10.13
CA ARG A 160 25.86 7.28 -8.72
C ARG A 160 25.74 5.80 -8.33
N ALA A 161 25.61 4.90 -9.30
CA ALA A 161 25.54 3.48 -9.06
C ALA A 161 26.83 2.97 -8.40
N ASP A 162 26.68 2.15 -7.37
CA ASP A 162 27.78 1.64 -6.57
C ASP A 162 27.56 0.17 -6.19
N GLY A 163 28.52 -0.41 -5.46
CA GLY A 163 28.48 -1.81 -5.06
C GLY A 163 27.30 -2.15 -4.15
N GLU A 164 26.79 -1.19 -3.38
CA GLU A 164 25.61 -1.41 -2.52
C GLU A 164 24.35 -1.52 -3.38
N LEU A 165 24.18 -0.66 -4.39
CA LEU A 165 23.09 -0.78 -5.35
C LEU A 165 23.17 -2.11 -6.13
N ALA A 166 24.38 -2.53 -6.52
CA ALA A 166 24.60 -3.80 -7.19
C ALA A 166 24.17 -4.99 -6.32
N ALA A 167 24.57 -5.01 -5.05
CA ALA A 167 24.18 -6.06 -4.11
C ALA A 167 22.66 -6.11 -3.91
N MET A 168 22.00 -4.95 -3.80
CA MET A 168 20.55 -4.87 -3.69
C MET A 168 19.84 -5.40 -4.94
N LEU A 169 20.31 -5.04 -6.14
CA LEU A 169 19.76 -5.53 -7.42
C LEU A 169 19.99 -7.04 -7.59
N ALA A 170 21.14 -7.56 -7.16
CA ALA A 170 21.44 -8.99 -7.19
C ALA A 170 20.53 -9.78 -6.23
N GLY A 171 20.33 -9.27 -5.01
CA GLY A 171 19.39 -9.85 -4.05
C GLY A 171 17.97 -9.90 -4.62
N LEU A 172 17.52 -8.79 -5.21
CA LEU A 172 16.23 -8.73 -5.90
C LEU A 172 16.15 -9.73 -7.07
N ALA A 173 17.19 -9.83 -7.90
CA ALA A 173 17.24 -10.77 -9.02
C ALA A 173 17.14 -12.22 -8.53
N ALA A 174 17.89 -12.58 -7.48
CA ALA A 174 17.84 -13.91 -6.88
C ALA A 174 16.45 -14.23 -6.29
N GLU A 175 15.84 -13.28 -5.57
CA GLU A 175 14.48 -13.42 -5.03
C GLU A 175 13.45 -13.63 -6.14
N ARG A 176 13.53 -12.87 -7.23
CA ARG A 176 12.60 -13.04 -8.36
C ARG A 176 12.83 -14.35 -9.09
N HIS A 177 14.09 -14.72 -9.32
CA HIS A 177 14.44 -15.97 -10.00
C HIS A 177 14.00 -17.19 -9.20
N ALA A 178 14.18 -17.18 -7.87
CA ALA A 178 13.66 -18.22 -6.98
C ALA A 178 12.13 -18.33 -7.05
N ALA A 179 11.44 -17.24 -7.39
CA ALA A 179 10.00 -17.20 -7.65
C ALA A 179 9.63 -17.47 -9.12
N GLY A 180 10.56 -17.93 -9.97
CA GLY A 180 10.33 -18.21 -11.39
C GLY A 180 10.08 -16.98 -12.25
N ARG A 181 10.61 -15.82 -11.86
CA ARG A 181 10.41 -14.52 -12.54
C ARG A 181 11.74 -13.81 -12.79
N ASP A 182 11.78 -13.00 -13.83
CA ASP A 182 12.93 -12.17 -14.16
C ASP A 182 12.76 -10.73 -13.64
N ILE A 183 13.88 -10.00 -13.53
CA ILE A 183 13.89 -8.55 -13.34
C ILE A 183 13.77 -7.82 -14.70
N PRO A 184 13.30 -6.55 -14.74
CA PRO A 184 13.31 -5.73 -15.95
C PRO A 184 14.67 -5.71 -16.67
N ALA A 185 14.67 -5.70 -18.00
CA ALA A 185 15.88 -5.83 -18.82
C ALA A 185 16.89 -4.68 -18.63
N ASP A 186 16.43 -3.47 -18.34
CA ASP A 186 17.30 -2.33 -18.04
C ASP A 186 17.93 -2.43 -16.64
N ALA A 187 17.23 -3.02 -15.68
CA ALA A 187 17.77 -3.37 -14.37
C ALA A 187 18.79 -4.52 -14.46
N ALA A 188 18.51 -5.54 -15.28
CA ALA A 188 19.47 -6.60 -15.60
C ALA A 188 20.71 -6.02 -16.27
N ALA A 189 20.56 -5.15 -17.28
CA ALA A 189 21.69 -4.50 -17.93
C ALA A 189 22.49 -3.58 -16.99
N LEU A 190 21.84 -2.91 -16.03
CA LEU A 190 22.55 -2.18 -14.99
C LEU A 190 23.32 -3.13 -14.06
N LEU A 191 22.66 -4.21 -13.60
CA LEU A 191 23.29 -5.23 -12.78
C LEU A 191 24.48 -5.85 -13.50
N ASP A 192 24.35 -6.27 -14.76
CA ASP A 192 25.43 -6.83 -15.59
C ASP A 192 26.59 -5.85 -15.79
N ARG A 193 26.31 -4.55 -15.97
CA ARG A 193 27.35 -3.52 -16.05
C ARG A 193 28.08 -3.32 -14.72
N LEU A 194 27.37 -3.45 -13.60
CA LEU A 194 27.95 -3.39 -12.26
C LEU A 194 28.60 -4.72 -11.85
N ALA A 195 28.21 -5.84 -12.48
CA ALA A 195 28.56 -7.21 -12.11
C ALA A 195 29.52 -7.91 -13.09
N ALA A 196 29.83 -7.35 -14.27
CA ALA A 196 30.96 -7.83 -15.07
C ALA A 196 32.24 -7.70 -14.21
N GLY A 197 32.76 -8.74 -13.54
CA GLY A 197 32.81 -10.14 -13.95
C GLY A 197 31.88 -11.21 -13.35
N ALA A 198 31.60 -12.16 -14.25
CA ALA A 198 30.94 -13.47 -14.14
C ALA A 198 29.44 -13.48 -14.49
N GLY A 199 29.07 -14.36 -15.44
CA GLY A 199 27.83 -14.29 -16.22
C GLY A 199 26.80 -15.44 -16.05
N ASP A 200 26.09 -15.69 -17.16
CA ASP A 200 24.62 -15.80 -17.39
C ASP A 200 23.96 -17.21 -17.32
N PRO A 201 22.61 -17.31 -17.15
CA PRO A 201 21.81 -18.33 -17.88
C PRO A 201 20.34 -17.96 -18.31
N ALA A 202 19.76 -18.84 -19.15
CA ALA A 202 18.55 -18.71 -19.98
C ALA A 202 17.15 -19.15 -19.40
N ALA A 203 16.07 -18.91 -20.20
CA ALA A 203 14.62 -18.75 -19.89
C ALA A 203 13.64 -19.98 -19.89
N PRO A 204 12.33 -19.84 -19.48
CA PRO A 204 11.32 -20.93 -19.42
C PRO A 204 9.96 -20.74 -20.19
N ALA A 205 9.00 -21.69 -20.01
CA ALA A 205 7.72 -21.88 -20.76
C ALA A 205 6.39 -21.90 -19.92
N ARG A 206 5.21 -21.93 -20.61
CA ARG A 206 3.77 -21.57 -20.31
C ARG A 206 2.87 -22.52 -19.41
N PRO A 207 1.62 -22.11 -18.99
CA PRO A 207 0.72 -22.83 -18.03
C PRO A 207 -0.64 -23.38 -18.58
N PRO A 208 -1.51 -24.06 -17.75
CA PRO A 208 -2.83 -24.62 -18.16
C PRO A 208 -4.12 -24.27 -17.33
N ALA A 209 -5.27 -24.39 -18.03
CA ALA A 209 -6.67 -24.90 -17.78
C ALA A 209 -7.62 -24.52 -16.57
N PRO A 210 -8.98 -24.59 -16.73
CA PRO A 210 -10.02 -23.98 -15.86
C PRO A 210 -10.70 -24.94 -14.82
N PRO A 211 -11.54 -24.44 -13.88
CA PRO A 211 -11.93 -25.14 -12.63
C PRO A 211 -13.26 -25.96 -12.68
N PRO A 212 -13.52 -26.83 -11.67
CA PRO A 212 -14.68 -27.74 -11.59
C PRO A 212 -15.89 -27.19 -10.78
N GLU A 213 -16.97 -27.99 -10.69
CA GLU A 213 -18.30 -27.67 -10.13
C GLU A 213 -18.32 -27.22 -8.65
N ARG A 214 -19.26 -26.32 -8.32
CA ARG A 214 -19.39 -25.62 -7.04
C ARG A 214 -19.86 -26.55 -5.90
N ARG A 215 -18.98 -26.76 -4.91
CA ARG A 215 -19.35 -27.27 -3.56
C ARG A 215 -19.60 -26.13 -2.58
N ASP A 216 -20.57 -26.34 -1.68
CA ASP A 216 -20.97 -25.39 -0.65
C ASP A 216 -19.91 -25.35 0.47
N MET A 217 -19.28 -24.19 0.68
CA MET A 217 -18.24 -23.96 1.71
C MET A 217 -18.55 -22.64 2.41
N ARG A 218 -18.47 -22.60 3.74
CA ARG A 218 -18.52 -21.34 4.50
C ARG A 218 -17.12 -20.82 4.73
N ILE A 219 -16.90 -19.55 4.39
CA ILE A 219 -15.59 -18.91 4.44
C ILE A 219 -15.69 -17.66 5.30
N PHE A 220 -14.74 -17.52 6.21
CA PHE A 220 -14.44 -16.30 6.93
C PHE A 220 -13.07 -15.83 6.41
N ASP A 221 -13.00 -14.67 5.74
CA ASP A 221 -11.72 -14.04 5.38
C ASP A 221 -11.20 -13.18 6.56
N PRO A 222 -10.16 -13.60 7.30
CA PRO A 222 -9.75 -12.94 8.53
C PRO A 222 -8.95 -11.64 8.30
N HIS A 223 -8.66 -11.27 7.05
CA HIS A 223 -7.94 -10.04 6.72
C HIS A 223 -8.17 -9.68 5.25
N ILE A 224 -8.99 -8.65 5.01
CA ILE A 224 -9.26 -8.10 3.67
C ILE A 224 -9.58 -6.60 3.77
N HIS A 225 -9.19 -5.78 2.79
CA HIS A 225 -9.39 -4.32 2.85
C HIS A 225 -10.52 -3.85 1.94
N MET A 226 -11.77 -3.97 2.39
CA MET A 226 -12.94 -3.70 1.55
C MET A 226 -13.17 -2.24 1.19
N THR A 227 -12.63 -1.28 1.96
CA THR A 227 -12.62 0.14 1.57
C THR A 227 -12.06 0.35 0.16
N SER A 228 -11.12 -0.51 -0.27
CA SER A 228 -10.51 -0.48 -1.60
C SER A 228 -11.26 -1.25 -2.69
N ARG A 229 -12.41 -1.86 -2.34
CA ARG A 229 -13.13 -2.85 -3.15
C ARG A 229 -14.52 -2.40 -3.55
N THR A 230 -15.00 -2.98 -4.64
CA THR A 230 -16.32 -2.67 -5.22
C THR A 230 -17.42 -3.51 -4.59
N THR A 231 -18.67 -3.14 -4.86
CA THR A 231 -19.84 -3.97 -4.53
C THR A 231 -19.83 -5.30 -5.29
N ASP A 232 -19.33 -5.31 -6.54
CA ASP A 232 -19.16 -6.53 -7.33
C ASP A 232 -18.28 -7.56 -6.61
N ASP A 233 -17.26 -7.11 -5.87
CA ASP A 233 -16.43 -7.99 -5.07
C ASP A 233 -17.23 -8.61 -3.91
N TYR A 234 -18.10 -7.86 -3.22
CA TYR A 234 -19.01 -8.42 -2.22
C TYR A 234 -19.98 -9.46 -2.81
N GLU A 235 -20.57 -9.18 -3.97
CA GLU A 235 -21.46 -10.14 -4.65
C GLU A 235 -20.72 -11.44 -4.99
N ARG A 236 -19.51 -11.31 -5.57
CA ARG A 236 -18.65 -12.46 -5.91
C ARG A 236 -18.25 -13.24 -4.66
N MET A 237 -17.88 -12.56 -3.58
CA MET A 237 -17.50 -13.15 -2.31
C MET A 237 -18.66 -13.92 -1.68
N ALA A 238 -19.83 -13.29 -1.57
CA ALA A 238 -21.05 -13.92 -1.05
C ALA A 238 -21.42 -15.16 -1.87
N ALA A 239 -21.39 -15.04 -3.21
CA ALA A 239 -21.62 -16.16 -4.11
C ALA A 239 -20.57 -17.26 -3.96
N ALA A 240 -19.32 -16.95 -3.60
CA ALA A 240 -18.25 -17.93 -3.39
C ALA A 240 -18.30 -18.61 -2.00
N GLY A 241 -19.23 -18.20 -1.13
CA GLY A 241 -19.40 -18.76 0.21
C GLY A 241 -18.71 -17.97 1.33
N VAL A 242 -18.19 -16.77 1.03
CA VAL A 242 -17.70 -15.86 2.08
C VAL A 242 -18.89 -15.29 2.84
N LYS A 243 -18.90 -15.47 4.15
CA LYS A 243 -20.00 -15.05 5.03
C LYS A 243 -19.58 -14.03 6.08
N ALA A 244 -18.30 -13.99 6.43
CA ALA A 244 -17.76 -13.06 7.40
C ALA A 244 -16.38 -12.59 6.96
N ILE A 245 -16.03 -11.36 7.31
CA ILE A 245 -14.71 -10.79 7.04
C ILE A 245 -14.24 -9.95 8.23
N VAL A 246 -12.92 -9.80 8.34
CA VAL A 246 -12.31 -8.78 9.17
C VAL A 246 -11.50 -7.84 8.28
N GLU A 247 -11.78 -6.53 8.39
CA GLU A 247 -11.04 -5.46 7.72
C GLU A 247 -10.13 -4.71 8.69
N PRO A 248 -8.80 -4.86 8.55
CA PRO A 248 -7.87 -4.06 9.32
C PRO A 248 -7.77 -2.63 8.82
N ALA A 249 -7.60 -1.70 9.76
CA ALA A 249 -7.24 -0.33 9.46
C ALA A 249 -5.96 -0.28 8.60
N PHE A 250 -6.08 0.36 7.45
CA PHE A 250 -5.07 0.34 6.39
C PHE A 250 -4.93 1.70 5.70
N TRP A 251 -3.94 1.79 4.81
CA TRP A 251 -3.71 2.94 3.97
C TRP A 251 -4.88 3.16 2.98
N LEU A 252 -5.47 4.35 3.00
CA LEU A 252 -6.69 4.68 2.27
C LEU A 252 -6.52 4.92 0.75
N GLY A 253 -5.33 4.65 0.19
CA GLY A 253 -5.02 4.96 -1.22
C GLY A 253 -4.41 6.35 -1.45
N GLN A 254 -4.27 7.16 -0.40
CA GLN A 254 -3.67 8.51 -0.42
C GLN A 254 -3.01 8.80 0.94
N PRO A 255 -1.81 9.40 0.99
CA PRO A 255 -1.22 9.85 2.26
C PRO A 255 -2.17 10.77 3.04
N ARG A 256 -2.42 10.41 4.30
CA ARG A 256 -3.22 11.22 5.23
C ARG A 256 -2.50 12.54 5.51
N THR A 257 -3.29 13.60 5.62
CA THR A 257 -2.77 14.96 5.88
C THR A 257 -3.05 15.42 7.30
N SER A 258 -3.91 14.71 8.04
CA SER A 258 -4.24 15.00 9.43
C SER A 258 -4.84 13.78 10.15
N PRO A 259 -4.86 13.77 11.49
CA PRO A 259 -5.58 12.76 12.28
C PRO A 259 -7.08 12.70 12.00
N ALA A 260 -7.70 13.80 11.58
CA ALA A 260 -9.13 13.84 11.25
C ALA A 260 -9.49 12.86 10.13
N SER A 261 -8.59 12.63 9.16
CA SER A 261 -8.80 11.63 8.11
C SER A 261 -8.88 10.19 8.65
N PHE A 262 -8.26 9.90 9.80
CA PHE A 262 -8.47 8.60 10.48
C PHE A 262 -9.85 8.51 11.10
N THR A 263 -10.38 9.60 11.66
CA THR A 263 -11.72 9.62 12.29
C THR A 263 -12.79 9.23 11.25
N ASP A 264 -12.84 9.93 10.12
CA ASP A 264 -13.80 9.64 9.05
C ASP A 264 -13.63 8.22 8.49
N TYR A 265 -12.37 7.76 8.39
CA TYR A 265 -12.07 6.40 7.92
C TYR A 265 -12.51 5.32 8.92
N PHE A 266 -12.24 5.50 10.21
CA PHE A 266 -12.65 4.56 11.24
C PHE A 266 -14.17 4.52 11.38
N ASP A 267 -14.85 5.67 11.28
CA ASP A 267 -16.31 5.74 11.25
C ASP A 267 -16.88 4.97 10.03
N SER A 268 -16.21 5.05 8.87
CA SER A 268 -16.55 4.21 7.72
C SER A 268 -16.36 2.72 8.02
N LEU A 269 -15.23 2.32 8.63
CA LEU A 269 -14.94 0.91 8.94
C LEU A 269 -15.92 0.30 9.93
N ILE A 270 -16.40 1.05 10.93
CA ILE A 270 -17.29 0.51 11.98
C ILE A 270 -18.77 0.75 11.72
N GLY A 271 -19.10 1.57 10.72
CA GLY A 271 -20.48 1.97 10.41
C GLY A 271 -20.86 1.65 8.97
N TRP A 272 -20.27 2.36 8.02
CA TRP A 272 -20.61 2.22 6.60
C TRP A 272 -20.26 0.85 6.01
N GLU A 273 -19.07 0.31 6.29
CA GLU A 273 -18.63 -0.97 5.75
C GLU A 273 -19.46 -2.16 6.25
N PRO A 274 -19.81 -2.26 7.55
CA PRO A 274 -20.80 -3.23 8.04
C PRO A 274 -22.16 -3.12 7.35
N PHE A 275 -22.65 -1.89 7.16
CA PHE A 275 -23.90 -1.67 6.42
C PHE A 275 -23.77 -2.14 4.96
N ARG A 276 -22.68 -1.78 4.28
CA ARG A 276 -22.43 -2.11 2.87
C ARG A 276 -22.29 -3.63 2.68
N ALA A 277 -21.50 -4.30 3.51
CA ALA A 277 -21.31 -5.75 3.46
C ALA A 277 -22.62 -6.51 3.74
N GLY A 278 -23.43 -6.03 4.69
CA GLY A 278 -24.71 -6.64 5.06
C GLY A 278 -25.76 -6.66 3.93
N GLN A 279 -25.65 -5.75 2.95
CA GLN A 279 -26.49 -5.76 1.74
C GLN A 279 -26.22 -6.99 0.84
N PHE A 280 -25.11 -7.69 1.05
CA PHE A 280 -24.73 -8.89 0.29
C PHE A 280 -24.71 -10.16 1.17
N GLY A 281 -25.21 -10.06 2.41
CA GLY A 281 -25.18 -11.18 3.36
C GLY A 281 -23.78 -11.49 3.91
N VAL A 282 -22.85 -10.54 3.86
CA VAL A 282 -21.50 -10.67 4.43
C VAL A 282 -21.44 -9.88 5.74
N ARG A 283 -21.07 -10.54 6.85
CA ARG A 283 -20.74 -9.87 8.11
C ARG A 283 -19.36 -9.24 8.02
N HIS A 284 -19.26 -7.99 8.45
CA HIS A 284 -17.99 -7.25 8.47
C HIS A 284 -17.69 -6.84 9.91
N HIS A 285 -16.44 -7.09 10.30
CA HIS A 285 -15.84 -6.65 11.54
C HIS A 285 -14.55 -5.90 11.20
N ALA A 286 -14.05 -5.09 12.12
CA ALA A 286 -12.85 -4.30 11.90
C ALA A 286 -11.76 -4.60 12.94
N THR A 287 -10.51 -4.34 12.56
CA THR A 287 -9.44 -4.06 13.52
C THR A 287 -8.99 -2.61 13.36
N ILE A 288 -8.65 -1.95 14.47
CA ILE A 288 -8.33 -0.52 14.46
C ILE A 288 -6.91 -0.31 14.97
N ALA A 289 -6.14 0.51 14.25
CA ALA A 289 -4.74 0.80 14.52
C ALA A 289 -4.22 2.03 13.74
N LEU A 290 -3.03 2.50 14.14
CA LEU A 290 -2.08 3.16 13.26
C LEU A 290 -1.23 2.08 12.55
N ASN A 291 -1.46 1.93 11.25
CA ASN A 291 -0.74 0.97 10.41
C ASN A 291 0.76 1.33 10.30
N PRO A 292 1.69 0.35 10.29
CA PRO A 292 3.13 0.61 10.19
C PRO A 292 3.54 1.44 8.97
N LYS A 293 2.84 1.31 7.83
CA LYS A 293 3.11 2.13 6.63
C LYS A 293 2.90 3.62 6.85
N GLU A 294 2.06 3.98 7.82
CA GLU A 294 1.74 5.36 8.16
C GLU A 294 2.42 5.83 9.46
N ALA A 295 3.02 4.92 10.25
CA ALA A 295 3.65 5.23 11.54
C ALA A 295 4.87 6.16 11.45
N ASN A 296 5.59 6.09 10.31
CA ASN A 296 6.72 6.97 10.02
C ASN A 296 6.31 8.42 9.70
N ASP A 297 5.02 8.69 9.50
CA ASP A 297 4.53 10.04 9.24
C ASP A 297 4.12 10.72 10.56
N PRO A 298 4.82 11.77 11.02
CA PRO A 298 4.49 12.45 12.27
C PRO A 298 3.10 13.08 12.25
N ARG A 299 2.49 13.32 11.08
CA ARG A 299 1.11 13.81 10.95
C ARG A 299 0.08 12.74 11.34
N CYS A 300 0.45 11.46 11.24
CA CYS A 300 -0.41 10.33 11.55
C CYS A 300 -0.32 9.94 13.03
N ARG A 301 0.85 10.11 13.67
CA ARG A 301 1.09 9.72 15.07
C ARG A 301 0.03 10.16 16.10
N PRO A 302 -0.57 11.37 16.03
CA PRO A 302 -1.60 11.76 16.99
C PRO A 302 -2.87 10.90 16.94
N VAL A 303 -3.05 10.02 15.94
CA VAL A 303 -4.14 9.04 15.94
C VAL A 303 -4.06 8.06 17.11
N LEU A 304 -2.87 7.82 17.68
CA LEU A 304 -2.69 6.94 18.84
C LEU A 304 -3.57 7.37 20.02
N ASP A 305 -3.75 8.69 20.21
CA ASP A 305 -4.63 9.25 21.25
C ASP A 305 -6.12 9.03 20.96
N LEU A 306 -6.49 8.76 19.70
CA LEU A 306 -7.86 8.49 19.28
C LEU A 306 -8.24 7.01 19.38
N LEU A 307 -7.26 6.10 19.30
CA LEU A 307 -7.52 4.65 19.26
C LEU A 307 -8.40 4.14 20.41
N PRO A 308 -8.19 4.52 21.70
CA PRO A 308 -8.98 3.98 22.81
C PRO A 308 -10.49 4.12 22.62
N ARG A 309 -10.94 5.25 22.04
CA ARG A 309 -12.37 5.51 21.76
C ARG A 309 -12.97 4.51 20.77
N TYR A 310 -12.18 4.06 19.80
CA TYR A 310 -12.61 3.13 18.75
C TYR A 310 -12.43 1.68 19.19
N LEU A 311 -11.40 1.39 19.99
CA LEU A 311 -11.15 0.06 20.54
C LEU A 311 -12.23 -0.41 21.51
N ASP A 312 -13.17 0.42 21.95
CA ASP A 312 -14.32 0.02 22.77
C ASP A 312 -15.59 -0.26 21.94
N LYS A 313 -15.54 -0.21 20.61
CA LYS A 313 -16.71 -0.42 19.75
C LYS A 313 -17.00 -1.91 19.50
N ASP A 314 -18.29 -2.27 19.46
CA ASP A 314 -18.76 -3.65 19.31
C ASP A 314 -18.28 -4.32 18.00
N GLY A 315 -18.13 -3.56 16.91
CA GLY A 315 -17.64 -4.07 15.63
C GLY A 315 -16.12 -4.26 15.55
N VAL A 316 -15.37 -3.86 16.59
CA VAL A 316 -13.90 -3.91 16.62
C VAL A 316 -13.44 -5.13 17.40
N VAL A 317 -12.82 -6.08 16.70
CA VAL A 317 -12.51 -7.42 17.21
C VAL A 317 -11.03 -7.65 17.53
N ALA A 318 -10.15 -6.71 17.20
CA ALA A 318 -8.73 -6.73 17.58
C ALA A 318 -8.10 -5.35 17.38
N VAL A 319 -6.92 -5.14 17.97
CA VAL A 319 -6.02 -4.04 17.60
C VAL A 319 -5.21 -4.47 16.38
N GLY A 320 -5.32 -3.72 15.28
CA GLY A 320 -4.68 -4.12 14.02
C GLY A 320 -5.04 -3.23 12.83
N GLU A 321 -4.24 -3.23 11.77
CA GLU A 321 -2.98 -3.97 11.62
C GLU A 321 -1.81 -3.18 12.24
N ILE A 322 -1.01 -3.79 13.14
CA ILE A 322 0.13 -3.16 13.83
C ILE A 322 1.43 -3.91 13.52
N GLY A 323 2.62 -3.34 13.71
CA GLY A 323 3.88 -4.08 13.49
C GLY A 323 4.92 -3.26 12.73
N TYR A 324 5.56 -3.86 11.72
CA TYR A 324 6.65 -3.23 10.98
C TYR A 324 6.48 -3.29 9.46
N ASP A 325 6.81 -2.20 8.78
CA ASP A 325 7.02 -2.16 7.33
C ASP A 325 8.52 -2.02 7.02
N SER A 326 9.21 -1.09 7.70
CA SER A 326 10.63 -0.77 7.51
C SER A 326 11.49 -0.91 8.77
N MET A 327 10.93 -1.35 9.90
CA MET A 327 11.60 -1.55 11.20
C MET A 327 12.26 -0.27 11.75
N THR A 328 11.59 0.86 11.63
CA THR A 328 12.08 2.14 12.16
C THR A 328 11.79 2.28 13.66
N PRO A 329 12.51 3.16 14.39
CA PRO A 329 12.19 3.47 15.78
C PRO A 329 10.75 3.97 15.96
N GLU A 330 10.22 4.72 14.99
CA GLU A 330 8.84 5.20 15.00
C GLU A 330 7.81 4.07 14.90
N GLU A 331 8.08 3.07 14.06
CA GLU A 331 7.27 1.85 13.98
C GLU A 331 7.36 1.04 15.28
N ASP A 332 8.56 0.90 15.86
CA ASP A 332 8.80 0.17 17.11
C ASP A 332 8.01 0.77 18.29
N GLU A 333 8.07 2.09 18.45
CA GLU A 333 7.32 2.82 19.48
C GLU A 333 5.81 2.71 19.28
N ALA A 334 5.33 2.89 18.04
CA ALA A 334 3.92 2.78 17.71
C ALA A 334 3.40 1.35 17.90
N PHE A 335 4.21 0.33 17.60
CA PHE A 335 3.84 -1.06 17.77
C PHE A 335 3.72 -1.42 19.25
N ALA A 336 4.72 -1.07 20.07
CA ALA A 336 4.69 -1.31 21.51
C ALA A 336 3.50 -0.60 22.19
N ALA A 337 3.23 0.66 21.83
CA ALA A 337 2.11 1.42 22.37
C ALA A 337 0.75 0.74 22.05
N GLN A 338 0.59 0.21 20.85
CA GLN A 338 -0.65 -0.43 20.43
C GLN A 338 -0.83 -1.85 21.00
N LEU A 339 0.25 -2.59 21.25
CA LEU A 339 0.17 -3.83 22.03
C LEU A 339 -0.26 -3.57 23.48
N ALA A 340 0.22 -2.47 24.09
CA ALA A 340 -0.26 -2.06 25.41
C ALA A 340 -1.77 -1.72 25.39
N LEU A 341 -2.28 -1.10 24.31
CA LEU A 341 -3.72 -0.91 24.11
C LEU A 341 -4.48 -2.23 23.97
N ALA A 342 -3.93 -3.21 23.24
CA ALA A 342 -4.55 -4.53 23.11
C ALA A 342 -4.74 -5.20 24.48
N VAL A 343 -3.71 -5.15 25.34
CA VAL A 343 -3.80 -5.62 26.73
C VAL A 343 -4.83 -4.82 27.53
N ALA A 344 -4.79 -3.48 27.46
CA ALA A 344 -5.68 -2.62 28.24
C ALA A 344 -7.16 -2.78 27.90
N HIS A 345 -7.49 -3.06 26.64
CA HIS A 345 -8.86 -3.26 26.15
C HIS A 345 -9.28 -4.74 26.07
N ASP A 346 -8.44 -5.68 26.55
CA ASP A 346 -8.65 -7.14 26.48
C ASP A 346 -8.93 -7.66 25.05
N LEU A 347 -8.28 -7.05 24.06
CA LEU A 347 -8.43 -7.37 22.65
C LEU A 347 -7.28 -8.23 22.13
N PRO A 348 -7.54 -9.14 21.17
CA PRO A 348 -6.48 -9.77 20.38
C PRO A 348 -5.69 -8.72 19.56
N ALA A 349 -4.52 -9.13 19.07
CA ALA A 349 -3.66 -8.30 18.23
C ALA A 349 -3.39 -8.96 16.87
N LEU A 350 -3.60 -8.21 15.79
CA LEU A 350 -3.24 -8.57 14.41
C LEU A 350 -1.95 -7.87 14.00
N VAL A 351 -0.87 -8.64 13.88
CA VAL A 351 0.49 -8.12 13.67
C VAL A 351 0.96 -8.33 12.23
N HIS A 352 1.24 -7.22 11.53
CA HIS A 352 1.95 -7.14 10.27
C HIS A 352 3.43 -7.53 10.43
N THR A 353 3.90 -8.45 9.60
CA THR A 353 5.33 -8.72 9.44
C THR A 353 5.86 -8.02 8.19
N PRO A 354 7.09 -7.47 8.23
CA PRO A 354 7.59 -6.61 7.15
C PRO A 354 7.80 -7.39 5.85
N HIS A 355 7.83 -6.67 4.73
CA HIS A 355 8.03 -7.29 3.42
C HIS A 355 9.50 -7.66 3.13
N ARG A 356 10.45 -7.03 3.83
CA ARG A 356 11.91 -7.20 3.66
C ARG A 356 12.54 -7.69 4.96
N ASP A 357 13.64 -8.44 4.84
CA ASP A 357 14.35 -9.01 6.01
C ASP A 357 13.38 -9.75 6.97
N LYS A 358 12.48 -10.56 6.38
CA LYS A 358 11.32 -11.14 7.06
C LYS A 358 11.65 -11.91 8.34
N ALA A 359 12.74 -12.67 8.34
CA ALA A 359 13.14 -13.45 9.51
C ALA A 359 13.46 -12.53 10.69
N ARG A 360 14.32 -11.52 10.48
CA ARG A 360 14.66 -10.54 11.51
C ARG A 360 13.45 -9.71 11.93
N GLY A 361 12.60 -9.34 10.98
CA GLY A 361 11.35 -8.65 11.26
C GLY A 361 10.44 -9.45 12.19
N VAL A 362 10.27 -10.75 11.91
CA VAL A 362 9.49 -11.67 12.77
C VAL A 362 10.14 -11.85 14.14
N GLU A 363 11.46 -12.01 14.21
CA GLU A 363 12.18 -12.10 15.49
C GLU A 363 11.98 -10.85 16.34
N ARG A 364 12.07 -9.64 15.74
CA ARG A 364 11.80 -8.40 16.45
C ARG A 364 10.33 -8.30 16.86
N SER A 365 9.38 -8.69 16.00
CA SER A 365 7.96 -8.70 16.35
C SER A 365 7.67 -9.58 17.56
N LEU A 366 8.25 -10.78 17.61
CA LEU A 366 8.12 -11.69 18.75
C LEU A 366 8.73 -11.11 20.03
N ALA A 367 9.85 -10.40 19.93
CA ALA A 367 10.45 -9.72 21.08
C ALA A 367 9.52 -8.64 21.65
N VAL A 368 8.94 -7.78 20.80
CA VAL A 368 8.01 -6.74 21.28
C VAL A 368 6.72 -7.32 21.83
N VAL A 369 6.20 -8.41 21.23
CA VAL A 369 5.07 -9.17 21.79
C VAL A 369 5.40 -9.66 23.21
N ALA A 370 6.56 -10.27 23.41
CA ALA A 370 7.00 -10.73 24.74
C ALA A 370 7.20 -9.56 25.73
N GLU A 371 7.76 -8.43 25.28
CA GLU A 371 7.95 -7.21 26.08
C GLU A 371 6.62 -6.59 26.53
N SER A 372 5.56 -6.71 25.71
CA SER A 372 4.25 -6.11 25.99
C SER A 372 3.45 -6.82 27.08
N GLY A 373 3.78 -8.08 27.38
CA GLY A 373 3.03 -8.93 28.32
C GLY A 373 1.68 -9.45 27.80
N ILE A 374 1.37 -9.27 26.51
CA ILE A 374 0.19 -9.90 25.90
C ILE A 374 0.39 -11.42 25.80
N GLU A 375 -0.66 -12.18 26.10
CA GLU A 375 -0.63 -13.64 25.96
C GLU A 375 -0.41 -14.03 24.47
N PRO A 376 0.59 -14.87 24.13
CA PRO A 376 0.87 -15.24 22.75
C PRO A 376 -0.35 -15.78 21.99
N GLY A 377 -1.22 -16.54 22.66
CA GLY A 377 -2.47 -17.06 22.08
C GLY A 377 -3.49 -16.01 21.64
N ARG A 378 -3.32 -14.74 22.06
CA ARG A 378 -4.12 -13.58 21.64
C ARG A 378 -3.47 -12.80 20.48
N VAL A 379 -2.34 -13.26 19.94
CA VAL A 379 -1.63 -12.59 18.84
C VAL A 379 -1.63 -13.47 17.60
N VAL A 380 -1.94 -12.88 16.45
CA VAL A 380 -1.63 -13.46 15.13
C VAL A 380 -0.49 -12.69 14.50
N LEU A 381 0.56 -13.41 14.08
CA LEU A 381 1.60 -12.89 13.20
C LEU A 381 1.17 -13.19 11.77
N ASP A 382 0.82 -12.17 11.00
CA ASP A 382 0.33 -12.32 9.65
C ASP A 382 1.45 -12.15 8.61
N HIS A 383 1.14 -12.53 7.37
CA HIS A 383 2.02 -12.47 6.20
C HIS A 383 3.24 -13.39 6.31
N LEU A 384 3.12 -14.48 7.05
CA LEU A 384 4.13 -15.51 7.14
C LEU A 384 4.33 -16.23 5.79
N ASN A 385 5.46 -16.90 5.66
CA ASN A 385 5.80 -17.74 4.53
C ASN A 385 6.61 -18.97 4.99
N GLU A 386 7.13 -19.74 4.05
CA GLU A 386 7.90 -20.96 4.31
C GLU A 386 9.16 -20.72 5.16
N VAL A 387 9.73 -19.52 5.10
CA VAL A 387 10.95 -19.16 5.83
C VAL A 387 10.64 -18.73 7.27
N THR A 388 9.47 -18.14 7.52
CA THR A 388 9.13 -17.57 8.84
C THR A 388 8.18 -18.42 9.67
N VAL A 389 7.44 -19.35 9.08
CA VAL A 389 6.45 -20.17 9.80
C VAL A 389 7.04 -20.91 11.01
N GLN A 390 8.24 -21.48 10.87
CA GLN A 390 8.88 -22.24 11.94
C GLN A 390 9.27 -21.35 13.13
N LEU A 391 9.60 -20.07 12.89
CA LEU A 391 9.96 -19.13 13.95
C LEU A 391 8.78 -18.84 14.89
N VAL A 392 7.55 -18.86 14.35
CA VAL A 392 6.35 -18.50 15.10
C VAL A 392 5.64 -19.74 15.67
N ARG A 393 5.75 -20.91 15.00
CA ARG A 393 5.00 -22.13 15.33
C ARG A 393 5.04 -22.51 16.81
N ASP A 394 6.22 -22.42 17.42
CA ASP A 394 6.46 -22.91 18.79
C ASP A 394 6.26 -21.83 19.86
N THR A 395 5.78 -20.63 19.48
CA THR A 395 5.60 -19.48 20.39
C THR A 395 4.21 -19.42 21.04
N GLY A 396 3.25 -20.19 20.52
CA GLY A 396 1.84 -20.11 20.93
C GLY A 396 1.01 -19.04 20.18
N CYS A 397 1.65 -18.18 19.38
CA CYS A 397 0.96 -17.25 18.50
C CYS A 397 0.23 -17.96 17.36
N TRP A 398 -0.80 -17.30 16.83
CA TRP A 398 -1.51 -17.73 15.63
C TRP A 398 -0.69 -17.39 14.38
N LEU A 399 -0.80 -18.26 13.37
CA LEU A 399 -0.01 -18.20 12.14
C LEU A 399 -0.89 -17.65 11.00
N GLY A 400 -0.63 -16.43 10.55
CA GLY A 400 -1.40 -15.77 9.48
C GLY A 400 -0.68 -15.81 8.12
N PHE A 401 -1.44 -16.15 7.07
CA PHE A 401 -0.95 -16.28 5.70
C PHE A 401 -1.86 -15.55 4.71
N SER A 402 -1.30 -14.53 4.06
CA SER A 402 -1.96 -13.84 2.96
C SER A 402 -1.68 -14.49 1.62
N ILE A 403 -2.74 -14.97 0.99
CA ILE A 403 -2.73 -15.47 -0.38
C ILE A 403 -2.94 -14.29 -1.30
N TYR A 404 -1.84 -13.76 -1.85
CA TYR A 404 -1.84 -12.53 -2.62
C TYR A 404 -1.00 -12.71 -3.89
N PRO A 405 -1.53 -12.39 -5.09
CA PRO A 405 -0.85 -12.67 -6.35
C PRO A 405 0.54 -12.04 -6.44
N ASP A 406 1.47 -12.77 -7.04
CA ASP A 406 2.84 -12.35 -7.38
C ASP A 406 3.76 -11.99 -6.19
N THR A 407 3.27 -11.51 -5.05
CA THR A 407 4.10 -10.88 -4.02
C THR A 407 4.12 -11.62 -2.69
N LYS A 408 3.11 -12.44 -2.38
CA LYS A 408 3.04 -13.18 -1.11
C LYS A 408 2.91 -14.70 -1.35
N MET A 409 1.99 -15.36 -0.65
CA MET A 409 1.73 -16.80 -0.77
C MET A 409 0.77 -17.09 -1.92
N SER A 410 0.71 -18.36 -2.35
CA SER A 410 -0.25 -18.87 -3.33
C SER A 410 -1.01 -20.09 -2.78
N PRO A 411 -2.18 -20.45 -3.32
CA PRO A 411 -2.94 -21.60 -2.84
C PRO A 411 -2.12 -22.91 -2.78
N PRO A 412 -1.35 -23.31 -3.81
CA PRO A 412 -0.54 -24.53 -3.72
C PRO A 412 0.55 -24.48 -2.65
N ARG A 413 1.17 -23.31 -2.44
CA ARG A 413 2.19 -23.13 -1.40
C ARG A 413 1.58 -23.22 0.00
N MET A 414 0.38 -22.67 0.19
CA MET A 414 -0.34 -22.80 1.45
C MET A 414 -0.70 -24.25 1.77
N VAL A 415 -1.12 -25.03 0.77
CA VAL A 415 -1.41 -26.47 0.92
C VAL A 415 -0.19 -27.23 1.45
N GLU A 416 1.01 -26.96 0.94
CA GLU A 416 2.23 -27.62 1.42
C GLU A 416 2.54 -27.25 2.88
N LEU A 417 2.29 -25.99 3.28
CA LEU A 417 2.42 -25.59 4.69
C LEU A 417 1.40 -26.29 5.58
N LEU A 418 0.15 -26.40 5.16
CA LEU A 418 -0.89 -27.12 5.93
C LEU A 418 -0.54 -28.60 6.08
N ARG A 419 0.09 -29.23 5.08
CA ARG A 419 0.57 -30.62 5.18
C ARG A 419 1.72 -30.76 6.18
N ALA A 420 2.67 -29.82 6.16
CA ALA A 420 3.85 -29.86 7.00
C ALA A 420 3.56 -29.50 8.47
N TYR A 421 2.67 -28.54 8.71
CA TYR A 421 2.47 -27.92 10.02
C TYR A 421 1.08 -28.18 10.63
N GLY A 422 0.16 -28.78 9.87
CA GLY A 422 -1.22 -29.03 10.28
C GLY A 422 -2.14 -27.82 10.07
N THR A 423 -3.41 -27.99 10.43
CA THR A 423 -4.49 -27.03 10.18
C THR A 423 -4.84 -26.16 11.39
N GLU A 424 -4.46 -26.57 12.59
CA GLU A 424 -4.77 -25.84 13.83
C GLU A 424 -3.95 -24.55 13.96
N ARG A 425 -4.61 -23.47 14.39
CA ARG A 425 -4.03 -22.12 14.57
C ARG A 425 -3.44 -21.48 13.31
N MET A 426 -4.01 -21.82 12.15
CA MET A 426 -3.66 -21.25 10.84
C MET A 426 -4.78 -20.31 10.38
N LEU A 427 -4.48 -19.05 10.13
CA LEU A 427 -5.39 -18.10 9.48
C LEU A 427 -4.95 -17.90 8.02
N VAL A 428 -5.86 -18.14 7.09
CA VAL A 428 -5.64 -17.92 5.65
C VAL A 428 -6.54 -16.79 5.18
N ASN A 429 -5.94 -15.75 4.61
CA ASN A 429 -6.65 -14.55 4.18
C ASN A 429 -6.30 -14.14 2.75
N SER A 430 -7.16 -13.33 2.12
CA SER A 430 -6.86 -12.77 0.79
C SER A 430 -5.96 -11.54 0.87
N ALA A 431 -6.02 -10.76 1.96
CA ALA A 431 -5.42 -9.44 2.09
C ALA A 431 -5.66 -8.55 0.86
N ALA A 432 -6.82 -8.71 0.21
CA ALA A 432 -7.10 -8.03 -1.05
C ALA A 432 -7.25 -6.51 -0.80
N ASP A 433 -6.45 -5.69 -1.49
CA ASP A 433 -6.36 -4.24 -1.25
C ASP A 433 -6.40 -3.39 -2.55
N TRP A 434 -5.78 -2.21 -2.58
CA TRP A 434 -5.68 -1.37 -3.78
C TRP A 434 -4.90 -2.00 -4.95
N GLY A 435 -4.12 -3.05 -4.71
CA GLY A 435 -3.29 -3.70 -5.71
C GLY A 435 -4.03 -4.74 -6.56
N ARG A 436 -3.26 -5.41 -7.42
CA ARG A 436 -3.74 -6.50 -8.28
C ARG A 436 -3.96 -7.77 -7.43
N SER A 437 -5.03 -7.80 -6.67
CA SER A 437 -5.44 -8.94 -5.85
C SER A 437 -6.90 -9.34 -6.05
N ASP A 438 -7.21 -10.59 -5.69
CA ASP A 438 -8.50 -11.23 -5.88
C ASP A 438 -9.11 -11.62 -4.52
N PRO A 439 -10.31 -11.11 -4.17
CA PRO A 439 -10.95 -11.43 -2.90
C PRO A 439 -11.38 -12.90 -2.78
N LEU A 440 -11.31 -13.69 -3.85
CA LEU A 440 -11.69 -15.11 -3.86
C LEU A 440 -10.53 -16.07 -3.55
N LEU A 441 -9.35 -15.57 -3.14
CA LEU A 441 -8.20 -16.42 -2.91
C LEU A 441 -8.31 -17.33 -1.67
N THR A 442 -9.18 -17.00 -0.71
CA THR A 442 -9.58 -17.92 0.37
C THR A 442 -10.37 -19.11 -0.18
N ARG A 443 -11.32 -18.86 -1.10
CA ARG A 443 -12.06 -19.90 -1.83
C ARG A 443 -11.12 -20.78 -2.66
N ALA A 444 -10.23 -20.17 -3.45
CA ALA A 444 -9.27 -20.91 -4.26
C ALA A 444 -8.34 -21.79 -3.41
N THR A 445 -7.99 -21.32 -2.20
CA THR A 445 -7.22 -22.13 -1.22
C THR A 445 -8.00 -23.32 -0.71
N GLY A 446 -9.29 -23.15 -0.36
CA GLY A 446 -10.15 -24.28 0.01
C GLY A 446 -10.25 -25.33 -1.10
N GLU A 447 -10.40 -24.91 -2.36
CA GLU A 447 -10.42 -25.82 -3.50
C GLU A 447 -9.07 -26.54 -3.70
N ALA A 448 -7.96 -25.83 -3.54
CA ALA A 448 -6.63 -26.42 -3.60
C ALA A 448 -6.40 -27.45 -2.47
N MET A 449 -6.91 -27.19 -1.25
CA MET A 449 -6.89 -28.15 -0.14
C MET A 449 -7.64 -29.44 -0.50
N LEU A 450 -8.88 -29.33 -1.01
CA LEU A 450 -9.67 -30.50 -1.41
C LEU A 450 -8.97 -31.30 -2.52
N LEU A 451 -8.44 -30.62 -3.54
CA LEU A 451 -7.67 -31.27 -4.61
C LEU A 451 -6.41 -31.97 -4.08
N ALA A 452 -5.84 -31.46 -3.00
CA ALA A 452 -4.68 -32.02 -2.32
C ALA A 452 -5.03 -33.14 -1.32
N GLY A 453 -6.30 -33.53 -1.20
CA GLY A 453 -6.76 -34.64 -0.38
C GLY A 453 -7.12 -34.29 1.07
N PHE A 454 -7.19 -33.00 1.42
CA PHE A 454 -7.79 -32.57 2.68
C PHE A 454 -9.30 -32.85 2.69
N THR A 455 -9.86 -33.11 3.87
CA THR A 455 -11.30 -33.33 4.04
C THR A 455 -12.07 -32.01 4.07
N ASP A 456 -13.39 -32.08 3.89
CA ASP A 456 -14.24 -30.89 4.06
C ASP A 456 -14.15 -30.34 5.51
N ASP A 457 -13.92 -31.20 6.51
CA ASP A 457 -13.71 -30.78 7.91
C ASP A 457 -12.40 -30.00 8.07
N ASP A 458 -11.31 -30.44 7.42
CA ASP A 458 -10.04 -29.70 7.42
C ASP A 458 -10.18 -28.32 6.78
N VAL A 459 -10.93 -28.22 5.68
CA VAL A 459 -11.21 -26.94 5.03
C VAL A 459 -12.05 -26.04 5.93
N ASP A 460 -13.08 -26.57 6.59
CA ASP A 460 -13.88 -25.84 7.58
C ASP A 460 -13.04 -25.42 8.79
N ARG A 461 -12.07 -26.24 9.22
CA ARG A 461 -11.12 -25.87 10.28
C ARG A 461 -10.37 -24.59 9.90
N VAL A 462 -9.76 -24.58 8.72
CA VAL A 462 -8.88 -23.48 8.28
C VAL A 462 -9.68 -22.22 7.90
N LEU A 463 -10.75 -22.37 7.12
CA LEU A 463 -11.48 -21.24 6.54
C LEU A 463 -12.63 -20.73 7.42
N TRP A 464 -12.99 -21.43 8.50
CA TRP A 464 -14.08 -21.02 9.37
C TRP A 464 -13.73 -21.09 10.85
N ARG A 465 -13.44 -22.28 11.39
CA ARG A 465 -13.31 -22.44 12.86
C ARG A 465 -12.11 -21.69 13.43
N ASN A 466 -10.97 -21.69 12.74
CA ASN A 466 -9.78 -20.96 13.17
C ASN A 466 -9.99 -19.43 13.29
N PRO A 467 -10.47 -18.71 12.25
CA PRO A 467 -10.70 -17.28 12.37
C PRO A 467 -11.79 -16.94 13.40
N VAL A 468 -12.82 -17.80 13.55
CA VAL A 468 -13.82 -17.67 14.61
C VAL A 468 -13.20 -17.81 16.00
N GLU A 469 -12.34 -18.80 16.21
CA GLU A 469 -11.66 -19.02 17.48
C GLU A 469 -10.72 -17.85 17.81
N PHE A 470 -9.94 -17.38 16.84
CA PHE A 470 -9.01 -16.27 17.06
C PHE A 470 -9.73 -14.97 17.42
N TYR A 471 -10.62 -14.49 16.56
CA TYR A 471 -11.32 -13.21 16.77
C TYR A 471 -12.43 -13.31 17.82
N GLY A 472 -12.95 -14.51 18.10
CA GLY A 472 -13.91 -14.77 19.17
C GLY A 472 -13.35 -14.47 20.57
N GLN A 473 -12.02 -14.49 20.73
CA GLN A 473 -11.35 -14.07 21.98
C GLN A 473 -11.64 -12.61 22.38
N SER A 474 -12.09 -11.77 21.45
CA SER A 474 -12.54 -10.40 21.75
C SER A 474 -13.85 -10.33 22.53
N GLY A 475 -14.66 -11.40 22.51
CA GLY A 475 -16.03 -11.39 23.02
C GLY A 475 -17.01 -10.56 22.17
N ARG A 476 -16.58 -10.01 21.03
CA ARG A 476 -17.34 -9.06 20.21
C ARG A 476 -17.66 -9.55 18.81
N LEU A 477 -17.14 -10.72 18.44
CA LEU A 477 -17.38 -11.33 17.14
C LEU A 477 -18.85 -11.76 17.00
N ASP A 478 -19.65 -10.96 16.31
CA ASP A 478 -21.04 -11.28 15.97
C ASP A 478 -21.15 -12.01 14.62
N LEU A 479 -21.56 -13.28 14.67
CA LEU A 479 -21.86 -14.11 13.50
C LEU A 479 -23.34 -14.50 13.43
N THR A 480 -24.20 -13.83 14.19
CA THR A 480 -25.64 -14.08 14.15
C THR A 480 -26.18 -13.90 12.73
N GLY A 481 -27.07 -14.78 12.30
CA GLY A 481 -27.66 -14.75 10.96
C GLY A 481 -26.73 -15.20 9.83
N VAL A 482 -25.44 -15.48 10.02
CA VAL A 482 -24.54 -15.90 8.92
C VAL A 482 -25.03 -17.17 8.18
N VAL A 483 -25.74 -18.07 8.88
CA VAL A 483 -26.25 -19.33 8.31
C VAL A 483 -27.59 -19.15 7.56
N ASP A 484 -28.33 -18.07 7.86
CA ASP A 484 -29.72 -17.84 7.39
C ASP A 484 -30.00 -16.40 6.89
N ALA A 485 -28.96 -15.58 6.68
CA ALA A 485 -29.12 -14.15 6.38
C ALA A 485 -29.62 -13.96 4.96
N GLU A 486 -30.88 -13.56 4.84
CA GLU A 486 -31.33 -12.77 3.70
C GLU A 486 -30.58 -11.43 3.72
N ALA A 487 -30.18 -10.94 2.54
CA ALA A 487 -29.60 -9.61 2.40
C ALA A 487 -30.46 -8.57 3.13
N THR A 488 -29.84 -7.63 3.84
CA THR A 488 -30.60 -6.56 4.50
C THR A 488 -31.13 -5.59 3.43
N VAL A 489 -32.32 -5.87 2.90
CA VAL A 489 -32.98 -5.03 1.88
C VAL A 489 -33.74 -3.90 2.56
N GLY A 490 -33.40 -2.64 2.25
CA GLY A 490 -34.23 -1.47 2.58
C GLY A 490 -33.82 -0.57 3.73
N GLY A 491 -32.63 -0.76 4.33
CA GLY A 491 -32.09 0.16 5.35
C GLY A 491 -31.46 1.42 4.75
N THR A 492 -31.54 2.56 5.46
CA THR A 492 -30.75 3.76 5.15
C THR A 492 -29.61 3.89 6.16
N TYR A 493 -28.46 4.40 5.74
CA TYR A 493 -27.35 4.73 6.65
C TYR A 493 -27.25 6.25 6.78
N GLU A 494 -27.56 6.79 7.96
CA GLU A 494 -27.50 8.23 8.26
C GLU A 494 -28.22 9.12 7.22
N GLY A 495 -29.37 8.69 6.72
CA GLY A 495 -30.15 9.42 5.72
C GLY A 495 -29.69 9.21 4.27
N ASN A 496 -28.63 8.43 4.04
CA ASN A 496 -28.25 7.96 2.71
C ASN A 496 -29.10 6.75 2.32
N SER A 497 -29.92 6.92 1.27
CA SER A 497 -30.84 5.90 0.74
C SER A 497 -30.23 5.00 -0.34
N ILE A 498 -28.93 5.10 -0.63
CA ILE A 498 -28.30 4.33 -1.70
C ILE A 498 -28.17 2.85 -1.27
N LEU A 499 -29.15 2.05 -1.72
CA LEU A 499 -29.13 0.59 -1.70
C LEU A 499 -28.25 0.12 -2.86
N ARG A 500 -27.15 -0.61 -2.58
CA ARG A 500 -26.24 -1.12 -3.61
C ARG A 500 -26.37 -2.63 -3.84
N GLY A 501 -27.14 -3.34 -3.01
CA GLY A 501 -27.39 -4.78 -3.09
C GLY A 501 -28.72 -5.20 -3.74
N GLY A 502 -29.43 -4.31 -4.45
CA GLY A 502 -30.62 -4.71 -5.21
C GLY A 502 -31.47 -3.55 -5.71
N SER A 503 -31.91 -3.68 -6.97
CA SER A 503 -33.18 -3.12 -7.48
C SER A 503 -34.29 -4.15 -7.33
#